data_AF-A0A529XCP7-F1
#
_entry.id   AF-A0A529XCP7-F1
#
_cell.length_a   1.000
_cell.length_b   1.000
_cell.length_c   1.000
_cell.angle_alpha   90.00
_cell.angle_beta   90.00
_cell.angle_gamma   90.00
#
_symmetry.space_group_name_H-M   'P 1'
#
loop_
_entity.id
_entity.type
_entity.pdbx_description
1 polymer ?
#
loop_
_entity_poly.entity_id
_entity_poly.type
_entity_poly.pdbx_seq_one_letter_code
_entity_poly.pdbx_strand_id
1 'polypeptide(L)'
;FKQILAETYSVSGEELDALAAAGERADNEAIDLYAFTSILKRDLDAEARKAFIGLMWEIVYADGELDELEDNTVWRVAELIGVERRDRIEARRKAAAQVPGARGKSSDE
;
A
#
# COMPACT_ATOMS: atom_id res chain seq x y z
N PHE A 1 -4.16 8.93 3.65
CA PHE A 1 -4.42 7.49 3.94
C PHE A 1 -5.72 7.21 4.70
N LYS A 2 -6.07 7.94 5.79
CA LYS A 2 -7.30 7.66 6.59
C LYS A 2 -8.59 7.60 5.76
N GLN A 3 -8.77 8.52 4.81
CA GLN A 3 -9.93 8.50 3.92
C GLN A 3 -10.02 7.20 3.09
N ILE A 4 -8.90 6.77 2.51
CA ILE A 4 -8.81 5.53 1.73
C ILE A 4 -9.16 4.32 2.60
N LEU A 5 -8.66 4.27 3.84
CA LEU A 5 -9.03 3.20 4.80
C LEU A 5 -10.52 3.21 5.13
N ALA A 6 -11.09 4.39 5.33
CA ALA A 6 -12.51 4.54 5.64
C ALA A 6 -13.40 4.03 4.50
N GLU A 7 -13.08 4.40 3.26
CA GLU A 7 -13.82 3.98 2.08
C GLU A 7 -13.66 2.48 1.80
N THR A 8 -12.43 1.95 1.90
CA THR A 8 -12.13 0.56 1.57
C THR A 8 -12.70 -0.43 2.58
N TYR A 9 -12.61 -0.12 3.87
CA TYR A 9 -12.98 -1.03 4.96
C TYR A 9 -14.27 -0.62 5.67
N SER A 10 -14.94 0.44 5.20
CA SER A 10 -16.18 0.96 5.81
C SER A 10 -16.06 1.29 7.30
N VAL A 11 -14.87 1.73 7.73
CA VAL A 11 -14.57 2.14 9.11
C VAL A 11 -14.58 3.67 9.23
N SER A 12 -15.07 4.23 10.33
CA SER A 12 -15.20 5.68 10.46
C SER A 12 -15.14 6.17 11.91
N GLY A 13 -15.03 7.49 12.10
CA GLY A 13 -15.02 8.12 13.42
C GLY A 13 -13.93 7.56 14.34
N GLU A 14 -14.30 7.30 15.59
CA GLU A 14 -13.36 6.80 16.62
C GLU A 14 -12.72 5.46 16.24
N GLU A 15 -13.42 4.59 15.50
CA GLU A 15 -12.87 3.30 15.06
C GLU A 15 -11.73 3.49 14.07
N LEU A 16 -11.90 4.38 13.09
CA LEU A 16 -10.85 4.72 12.13
C LEU A 16 -9.63 5.34 12.83
N ASP A 17 -9.85 6.21 13.80
CA ASP A 17 -8.77 6.83 14.57
C ASP A 17 -8.03 5.80 15.43
N ALA A 18 -8.77 4.89 16.09
CA ALA A 18 -8.18 3.81 16.86
C ALA A 18 -7.36 2.86 15.97
N LEU A 19 -7.86 2.53 14.78
CA LEU A 19 -7.18 1.69 13.79
C LEU A 19 -5.89 2.35 13.30
N ALA A 20 -5.95 3.62 12.92
CA ALA A 20 -4.77 4.36 12.48
C ALA A 20 -3.71 4.45 13.59
N ALA A 21 -4.12 4.77 14.82
CA ALA A 21 -3.21 4.82 15.96
C ALA A 21 -2.62 3.45 16.31
N ALA A 22 -3.37 2.35 16.11
CA ALA A 22 -2.85 1.00 16.27
C ALA A 22 -1.78 0.67 15.21
N GLY A 23 -2.01 1.07 13.95
CA GLY A 23 -1.03 0.94 12.88
C GLY A 23 0.26 1.69 13.18
N GLU A 24 0.17 2.95 13.60
CA GLU A 24 1.34 3.77 13.98
C GLU A 24 2.12 3.16 15.14
N ARG A 25 1.44 2.62 16.17
CA ARG A 25 2.14 1.92 17.26
C ARG A 25 2.84 0.66 16.77
N ALA A 26 2.17 -0.15 15.96
CA ALA A 26 2.75 -1.37 15.41
C ALA A 26 3.97 -1.07 14.53
N ASP A 27 3.94 0.01 13.73
CA ASP A 27 5.06 0.45 12.91
C ASP A 27 6.26 0.88 13.76
N ASN A 28 6.03 1.67 14.83
CA ASN A 28 7.07 2.08 15.77
C ASN A 28 7.73 0.89 16.51
N GLU A 29 7.00 -0.22 16.69
CA GLU A 29 7.49 -1.44 17.33
C GLU A 29 8.08 -2.45 16.33
N ALA A 30 7.84 -2.26 15.03
CA ALA A 30 8.27 -3.19 14.00
C ALA A 30 9.78 -3.12 13.78
N ILE A 31 10.40 -4.30 13.69
CA ILE A 31 11.81 -4.43 13.34
C ILE A 31 11.98 -4.45 11.81
N ASP A 32 11.00 -5.03 11.10
CA ASP A 32 11.00 -5.16 9.65
C ASP A 32 9.56 -5.27 9.10
N LEU A 33 9.45 -5.30 7.76
CA LEU A 33 8.19 -5.50 7.05
C LEU A 33 7.71 -6.96 7.08
N TYR A 34 8.54 -7.91 7.48
CA TYR A 34 8.21 -9.34 7.41
C TYR A 34 7.11 -9.71 8.41
N ALA A 35 7.12 -9.09 9.58
CA ALA A 35 6.07 -9.28 10.59
C ALA A 35 4.66 -9.02 10.02
N PHE A 36 4.48 -7.97 9.23
CA PHE A 36 3.20 -7.64 8.59
C PHE A 36 2.94 -8.51 7.35
N THR A 37 3.92 -8.58 6.46
CA THR A 37 3.74 -9.21 5.14
C THR A 37 3.58 -10.73 5.22
N SER A 38 4.15 -11.38 6.23
CA SER A 38 3.95 -12.82 6.46
C SER A 38 2.49 -13.17 6.81
N ILE A 39 1.80 -12.31 7.57
CA ILE A 39 0.38 -12.44 7.89
C ILE A 39 -0.45 -12.28 6.61
N LEU A 40 -0.21 -11.21 5.86
CA LEU A 40 -0.90 -10.94 4.59
C LEU A 40 -0.70 -12.09 3.59
N LYS A 41 0.54 -12.60 3.46
CA LYS A 41 0.84 -13.71 2.56
C LYS A 41 0.10 -15.00 2.93
N ARG A 42 -0.05 -15.26 4.24
CA ARG A 42 -0.72 -16.45 4.77
C ARG A 42 -2.23 -16.37 4.60
N ASP A 43 -2.81 -15.21 4.87
CA ASP A 43 -4.26 -15.07 5.04
C ASP A 43 -4.98 -14.55 3.78
N LEU A 44 -4.25 -13.91 2.86
CA LEU A 44 -4.82 -13.42 1.60
C LEU A 44 -4.49 -14.35 0.44
N ASP A 45 -5.49 -14.57 -0.42
CA ASP A 45 -5.31 -15.22 -1.71
C ASP A 45 -4.58 -14.31 -2.72
N ALA A 46 -4.26 -14.84 -3.90
CA ALA A 46 -3.51 -14.10 -4.90
C ALA A 46 -4.20 -12.81 -5.37
N GLU A 47 -5.53 -12.81 -5.51
CA GLU A 47 -6.26 -11.63 -5.99
C GLU A 47 -6.37 -10.58 -4.88
N ALA A 48 -6.61 -10.99 -3.64
CA ALA A 48 -6.62 -10.11 -2.49
C ALA A 48 -5.25 -9.44 -2.26
N ARG A 49 -4.14 -10.16 -2.48
CA ARG A 49 -2.79 -9.56 -2.43
C ARG A 49 -2.54 -8.53 -3.52
N LYS A 50 -3.02 -8.78 -4.75
CA LYS A 50 -2.95 -7.78 -5.83
C LYS A 50 -3.78 -6.53 -5.50
N ALA A 51 -4.99 -6.72 -4.99
CA ALA A 51 -5.85 -5.63 -4.56
C ALA A 51 -5.19 -4.80 -3.44
N PHE A 52 -4.56 -5.46 -2.48
CA PHE A 52 -3.80 -4.79 -1.42
C PHE A 52 -2.65 -3.93 -1.96
N ILE A 53 -1.89 -4.41 -2.95
CA ILE A 53 -0.85 -3.59 -3.61
C ILE A 53 -1.46 -2.40 -4.37
N GLY A 54 -2.63 -2.57 -4.99
CA GLY A 54 -3.39 -1.46 -5.57
C GLY A 54 -3.71 -0.38 -4.53
N LEU A 55 -4.24 -0.78 -3.38
CA LEU A 55 -4.55 0.11 -2.28
C LEU A 55 -3.32 0.88 -1.77
N MET A 56 -2.17 0.21 -1.67
CA MET A 56 -0.91 0.88 -1.30
C MET A 56 -0.53 1.97 -2.30
N TRP A 57 -0.68 1.71 -3.60
CA TRP A 57 -0.41 2.73 -4.62
C TRP A 57 -1.37 3.92 -4.54
N GLU A 58 -2.66 3.68 -4.25
CA GLU A 58 -3.61 4.78 -4.03
C GLU A 58 -3.22 5.65 -2.83
N ILE A 59 -2.69 5.04 -1.77
CA ILE A 59 -2.21 5.77 -0.59
C ILE A 59 -0.98 6.61 -0.94
N VAL A 60 -0.02 6.04 -1.63
CA VAL A 60 1.22 6.72 -2.03
C VAL A 60 0.91 7.88 -2.97
N TYR A 61 0.04 7.69 -3.96
CA TYR A 61 -0.33 8.77 -4.88
C TYR A 61 -1.31 9.80 -4.29
N ALA A 62 -1.76 9.66 -3.04
CA ALA A 62 -2.83 10.49 -2.49
C ALA A 62 -2.48 11.98 -2.41
N ASP A 63 -1.20 12.34 -2.30
CA ASP A 63 -0.74 13.74 -2.31
C ASP A 63 -0.27 14.21 -3.70
N GLY A 64 -0.30 13.33 -4.71
CA GLY A 64 0.04 13.63 -6.10
C GLY A 64 1.53 13.55 -6.43
N GLU A 65 2.38 13.20 -5.48
CA GLU A 65 3.80 12.96 -5.73
C GLU A 65 4.15 11.50 -5.38
N LEU A 66 5.21 10.98 -6.00
CA LEU A 66 5.76 9.68 -5.65
C LEU A 66 7.26 9.86 -5.45
N ASP A 67 7.73 9.54 -4.25
CA ASP A 67 9.15 9.51 -3.95
C ASP A 67 9.76 8.09 -4.10
N GLU A 68 11.10 8.04 -4.14
CA GLU A 68 11.84 6.80 -4.34
C GLU A 68 11.71 5.82 -3.16
N LEU A 69 11.55 6.33 -1.93
CA LEU A 69 11.38 5.50 -0.73
C LEU A 69 10.01 4.82 -0.75
N GLU A 70 8.97 5.55 -1.12
CA GLU A 70 7.61 5.02 -1.27
C GLU A 70 7.53 3.96 -2.36
N ASP A 71 8.11 4.23 -3.54
CA ASP A 71 8.19 3.27 -4.65
C ASP A 71 8.87 1.98 -4.16
N ASN A 72 10.04 2.10 -3.55
CA ASN A 72 10.79 0.97 -2.99
C ASN A 72 10.01 0.22 -1.91
N THR A 73 9.24 0.92 -1.08
CA THR A 73 8.44 0.30 -0.01
C THR A 73 7.32 -0.55 -0.58
N VAL A 74 6.54 -0.02 -1.53
CA VAL A 74 5.46 -0.81 -2.18
C VAL A 74 6.04 -1.97 -2.98
N TRP A 75 7.19 -1.76 -3.64
CA TRP A 75 7.93 -2.83 -4.30
C TRP A 75 8.31 -3.96 -3.35
N ARG A 76 8.91 -3.62 -2.20
CA ARG A 76 9.35 -4.60 -1.21
C ARG A 76 8.17 -5.38 -0.62
N VAL A 77 7.07 -4.70 -0.32
CA VAL A 77 5.85 -5.34 0.19
C VAL A 77 5.28 -6.32 -0.84
N ALA A 78 5.19 -5.92 -2.11
CA ALA A 78 4.71 -6.78 -3.19
C ALA A 78 5.53 -8.06 -3.33
N GLU A 79 6.86 -7.97 -3.27
CA GLU A 79 7.73 -9.15 -3.29
C GLU A 79 7.49 -10.08 -2.10
N LEU A 80 7.41 -9.52 -0.89
CA LEU A 80 7.26 -10.29 0.34
C LEU A 80 5.94 -11.07 0.36
N ILE A 81 4.84 -10.44 -0.09
CA ILE A 81 3.54 -11.09 -0.16
C ILE A 81 3.35 -11.94 -1.44
N GLY A 82 4.33 -11.94 -2.37
CA GLY A 82 4.29 -12.78 -3.57
C GLY A 82 3.32 -12.28 -4.64
N VAL A 83 3.35 -10.98 -4.93
CA VAL A 83 2.68 -10.37 -6.08
C VAL A 83 3.67 -10.26 -7.23
N GLU A 84 3.26 -10.78 -8.39
CA GLU A 84 4.08 -10.80 -9.61
C GLU A 84 4.40 -9.40 -10.13
N ARG A 85 5.56 -9.24 -10.77
CA ARG A 85 6.04 -7.94 -11.27
C ARG A 85 5.04 -7.27 -12.20
N ARG A 86 4.42 -8.05 -13.10
CA ARG A 86 3.42 -7.55 -14.04
C ARG A 86 2.23 -6.93 -13.31
N ASP A 87 1.72 -7.63 -12.30
CA ASP A 87 0.49 -7.23 -11.61
C ASP A 87 0.75 -5.99 -10.73
N ARG A 88 1.94 -5.86 -10.13
CA ARG A 88 2.36 -4.61 -9.45
C ARG A 88 2.43 -3.42 -10.41
N ILE A 89 3.06 -3.59 -11.59
CA ILE A 89 3.17 -2.51 -12.60
C ILE A 89 1.78 -2.08 -13.07
N GLU A 90 0.88 -3.04 -13.28
CA GLU A 90 -0.51 -2.76 -13.66
C GLU A 90 -1.25 -1.99 -12.55
N ALA A 91 -1.12 -2.41 -11.30
CA ALA A 91 -1.72 -1.73 -10.15
C ALA A 91 -1.23 -0.28 -10.03
N ARG A 92 0.08 -0.05 -10.15
CA ARG A 92 0.67 1.29 -10.14
C ARG A 92 0.12 2.18 -11.24
N ARG A 93 0.05 1.66 -12.48
CA ARG A 93 -0.50 2.40 -13.62
C ARG A 93 -1.96 2.77 -13.41
N LYS A 94 -2.76 1.87 -12.85
CA LYS A 94 -4.17 2.13 -12.52
C LYS A 94 -4.30 3.24 -11.49
N ALA A 95 -3.52 3.20 -10.40
CA ALA A 95 -3.55 4.22 -9.36
C ALA A 95 -3.07 5.59 -9.88
N ALA A 96 -1.96 5.64 -10.63
CA ALA A 96 -1.45 6.88 -11.23
C ALA A 96 -2.46 7.52 -12.20
N ALA A 97 -3.28 6.72 -12.89
CA ALA A 97 -4.33 7.24 -13.78
C ALA A 97 -5.49 7.90 -13.03
N GLN A 98 -5.70 7.58 -11.75
CA GLN A 98 -6.73 8.21 -10.91
C GLN A 98 -6.32 9.59 -10.37
N VAL A 99 -5.03 9.94 -10.47
CA VAL A 99 -4.49 11.21 -9.97
C VAL A 99 -3.90 12.02 -11.15
N PRO A 100 -4.69 12.90 -11.78
CA PRO A 100 -4.25 13.67 -12.94
C PRO A 100 -3.04 14.55 -12.59
N GLY A 101 -1.90 14.28 -13.24
CA GLY A 101 -0.67 15.07 -13.06
C GLY A 101 0.31 14.54 -12.02
N ALA A 102 0.11 13.31 -11.52
CA ALA A 102 1.07 12.66 -10.62
C ALA A 102 2.48 12.67 -11.21
N ARG A 103 3.46 13.17 -10.45
CA ARG A 103 4.88 13.23 -10.84
C ARG A 103 5.68 12.30 -9.94
N GLY A 104 6.59 11.53 -10.52
CA GLY A 104 7.52 10.69 -9.77
C GLY A 104 8.65 10.19 -10.63
N LYS A 105 9.85 10.12 -10.07
CA LYS A 105 10.97 9.39 -10.68
C LYS A 105 10.77 7.92 -10.35
N SER A 106 10.40 7.13 -11.35
CA SER A 106 10.29 5.68 -11.20
C SER A 106 11.69 5.07 -11.03
N SER A 107 11.86 4.16 -10.07
CA SER A 107 13.06 3.31 -9.98
C SER A 107 13.04 2.16 -11.01
N ASP A 108 12.36 2.31 -12.15
CA ASP A 108 12.39 1.33 -13.23
C ASP A 108 13.75 1.37 -13.98
N GLU A 109 14.82 0.96 -13.29
CA GLU A 109 16.05 0.39 -13.86
C GLU A 109 16.16 -1.09 -13.49
#